data_AF-A0A3N5Q745-F1
#
_entry.id   AF-A0A3N5Q745-F1
#
_cell.length_a   1.000
_cell.length_b   1.000
_cell.length_c   1.000
_cell.angle_alpha   90.00
_cell.angle_beta   90.00
_cell.angle_gamma   90.00
#
_symmetry.space_group_name_H-M   'P 1'
#
loop_
_entity.id
_entity.type
_entity.pdbx_description
1 polymer ?
#
loop_
_entity_poly.entity_id
_entity_poly.type
_entity_poly.pdbx_seq_one_letter_code
_entity_poly.pdbx_strand_id
1 'polypeptide(L)'
;MGQEFTRRDAIKLAGFAGAATLLGGKGAIMGQSETMLKESINELIGAVSDGAYVLPKLPYGYDDLEPLYDSQTLHLHHEKHHAGYVKNLNTALEKLAAARKAGDFSAVKALSQAVAFNGSGHILHCMFWKSMDAKCAKNKSIAAVPDELAKLMNDSFGSVESCKAEFAAATKDVEGSGWGVLAYEPTAEKLLVLQCEKHQNLTVWGVTPLLVCDVWEHAYYLKYQNRRPDWVEAFMQMANWSFALQMLAIARR
;
A
#
# COMPACT_ATOMS: atom_id res chain seq x y z
N MET A 1 8.08 57.70 35.00
CA MET A 1 6.88 57.11 34.35
C MET A 1 7.31 56.58 32.99
N GLY A 2 7.75 55.34 32.79
CA GLY A 2 7.48 54.12 33.53
C GLY A 2 6.32 53.35 32.91
N GLN A 3 6.52 52.79 31.71
CA GLN A 3 5.84 51.56 31.29
C GLN A 3 6.84 50.68 30.53
N GLU A 4 7.29 49.62 31.20
CA GLU A 4 8.02 48.50 30.61
C GLU A 4 7.07 47.69 29.74
N PHE A 5 7.42 47.54 28.46
CA PHE A 5 6.76 46.60 27.55
C PHE A 5 7.00 45.17 28.07
N THR A 6 5.92 44.45 28.38
CA THR A 6 6.04 43.08 28.85
C THR A 6 6.02 42.10 27.68
N ARG A 7 6.65 40.93 27.84
CA ARG A 7 6.72 39.87 26.81
C ARG A 7 5.34 39.35 26.34
N ARG A 8 4.23 39.74 26.97
CA ARG A 8 2.87 39.41 26.54
C ARG A 8 2.31 40.37 25.47
N ASP A 9 2.87 41.57 25.33
CA ASP A 9 2.41 42.57 24.36
C ASP A 9 2.94 42.29 22.94
N ALA A 10 4.04 41.53 22.83
CA ALA A 10 4.63 41.10 21.56
C ALA A 10 3.80 40.05 20.81
N ILE A 11 2.81 39.41 21.45
CA ILE A 11 2.03 38.31 20.85
C ILE A 11 0.79 38.81 20.08
N LYS A 12 0.47 40.10 20.10
CA LYS A 12 -0.71 40.66 19.39
C LYS A 12 -0.41 41.41 18.09
N LEU A 13 0.81 41.36 17.57
CA LEU A 13 1.17 42.00 16.30
C LEU A 13 1.76 41.02 15.28
N ALA A 14 1.16 39.85 15.15
CA ALA A 14 1.43 38.89 14.08
C ALA A 14 0.21 38.78 13.17
N GLY A 15 -0.13 39.90 12.52
CA GLY A 15 -1.14 39.98 11.47
C GLY A 15 -0.55 40.71 10.27
N PHE A 16 -0.43 39.99 9.16
CA PHE A 16 -0.19 40.49 7.79
C PHE A 16 1.11 41.27 7.50
N ALA A 17 2.09 40.59 6.89
CA ALA A 17 2.69 40.96 5.59
C ALA A 17 3.82 39.98 5.24
N GLY A 18 3.84 39.51 3.99
CA GLY A 18 4.78 38.51 3.50
C GLY A 18 6.25 38.94 3.50
N ALA A 19 7.12 37.97 3.79
CA ALA A 19 8.49 37.92 3.32
C ALA A 19 8.88 36.43 3.22
N ALA A 20 9.01 35.94 1.98
CA ALA A 20 9.59 34.63 1.70
C ALA A 20 11.02 34.60 2.23
N THR A 21 11.26 33.81 3.28
CA THR A 21 12.60 33.53 3.78
C THR A 21 12.84 32.03 3.61
N LEU A 22 13.64 31.68 2.60
CA LEU A 22 14.16 30.34 2.33
C LEU A 22 15.10 29.91 3.47
N LEU A 23 14.57 29.39 4.57
CA LEU A 23 15.35 28.72 5.59
C LEU A 23 14.56 27.55 6.19
N GLY A 24 14.87 26.34 5.74
CA GLY A 24 14.44 25.12 6.42
C GLY A 24 14.29 23.93 5.49
N GLY A 25 15.35 23.15 5.27
CA GLY A 25 15.25 21.98 4.40
C GLY A 25 16.31 20.90 4.55
N LYS A 26 17.08 20.86 5.65
CA LYS A 26 17.94 19.69 5.95
C LYS A 26 17.47 18.91 7.17
N GLY A 27 17.03 19.59 8.23
CA GLY A 27 16.52 18.92 9.44
C GLY A 27 15.20 18.17 9.25
N ALA A 28 14.27 18.70 8.44
CA ALA A 28 13.00 18.04 8.16
C ALA A 28 13.15 16.81 7.23
N ILE A 29 14.10 16.87 6.29
CA ILE A 29 14.37 15.76 5.35
C ILE A 29 15.14 14.63 6.05
N MET A 30 16.14 14.94 6.90
CA MET A 30 16.81 13.93 7.73
C MET A 30 15.87 13.29 8.75
N GLY A 31 14.99 14.07 9.38
CA GLY A 31 14.02 13.55 10.36
C GLY A 31 12.99 12.60 9.75
N GLN A 32 12.52 12.87 8.53
CA GLN A 32 11.66 11.93 7.80
C GLN A 32 12.41 10.65 7.41
N SER A 33 13.65 10.76 6.90
CA SER A 33 14.47 9.60 6.52
C SER A 33 14.78 8.68 7.70
N GLU A 34 15.15 9.20 8.89
CA GLU A 34 15.43 8.36 10.07
C GLU A 34 14.16 7.75 10.70
N THR A 35 13.03 8.45 10.66
CA THR A 35 11.74 7.93 11.16
C THR A 35 11.25 6.78 10.26
N MET A 36 11.40 6.96 8.93
CA MET A 36 11.12 5.94 7.92
C MET A 36 12.04 4.72 8.00
N LEU A 37 13.19 4.80 8.69
CA LEU A 37 14.14 3.71 8.92
C LEU A 37 13.85 2.91 10.20
N LYS A 38 12.81 3.26 10.98
CA LYS A 38 12.41 2.51 12.19
C LYS A 38 11.11 1.73 12.04
N GLU A 39 10.21 2.15 11.15
CA GLU A 39 8.93 1.45 10.97
C GLU A 39 9.13 0.05 10.38
N SER A 40 8.49 -0.95 10.96
CA SER A 40 8.34 -2.29 10.41
C SER A 40 7.23 -2.31 9.35
N ILE A 41 7.23 -3.35 8.50
CA ILE A 41 6.13 -3.57 7.54
C ILE A 41 4.78 -3.56 8.27
N ASN A 42 4.71 -4.18 9.46
CA ASN A 42 3.48 -4.25 10.22
C ASN A 42 3.00 -2.89 10.73
N GLU A 43 3.89 -2.01 11.19
CA GLU A 43 3.51 -0.65 11.62
C GLU A 43 2.94 0.16 10.45
N LEU A 44 3.45 -0.09 9.25
CA LEU A 44 3.01 0.61 8.05
C LEU A 44 1.64 0.12 7.52
N ILE A 45 1.43 -1.21 7.49
CA ILE A 45 0.24 -1.81 6.88
C ILE A 45 -0.83 -2.25 7.88
N GLY A 46 -0.51 -2.32 9.18
CA GLY A 46 -1.46 -2.65 10.26
C GLY A 46 -2.00 -4.07 10.24
N ALA A 47 -1.26 -5.04 9.70
CA ALA A 47 -1.74 -6.41 9.50
C ALA A 47 -1.91 -7.21 10.81
N VAL A 48 -1.11 -6.91 11.84
CA VAL A 48 -1.03 -7.68 13.09
C VAL A 48 -1.16 -6.75 14.29
N SER A 49 -1.96 -7.16 15.26
CA SER A 49 -2.09 -6.50 16.57
C SER A 49 -2.23 -7.58 17.64
N ASP A 50 -1.52 -7.41 18.76
CA ASP A 50 -1.54 -8.34 19.91
C ASP A 50 -1.30 -9.82 19.55
N GLY A 51 -0.44 -10.07 18.55
CA GLY A 51 -0.05 -11.42 18.11
C GLY A 51 -1.05 -12.12 17.19
N ALA A 52 -2.12 -11.45 16.77
CA ALA A 52 -3.09 -11.97 15.82
C ALA A 52 -3.20 -11.07 14.58
N TYR A 53 -3.57 -11.66 13.44
CA TYR A 53 -3.89 -10.86 12.26
C TYR A 53 -5.22 -10.13 12.47
N VAL A 54 -5.27 -8.86 12.09
CA VAL A 54 -6.44 -7.99 12.29
C VAL A 54 -6.84 -7.30 10.99
N LEU A 55 -8.10 -6.90 10.88
CA LEU A 55 -8.54 -6.03 9.79
C LEU A 55 -8.06 -4.60 10.10
N PRO A 56 -7.08 -4.03 9.35
CA PRO A 56 -6.64 -2.66 9.57
C PRO A 56 -7.76 -1.68 9.27
N LYS A 57 -7.76 -0.50 9.89
CA LYS A 57 -8.63 0.58 9.45
C LYS A 57 -8.12 1.15 8.11
N LEU A 58 -9.04 1.56 7.24
CA LEU A 58 -8.68 2.30 6.04
C LEU A 58 -7.97 3.61 6.39
N PRO A 59 -6.98 4.06 5.59
CA PRO A 59 -6.28 5.32 5.82
C PRO A 59 -7.10 6.55 5.40
N TYR A 60 -8.30 6.36 4.87
CA TYR A 60 -9.23 7.36 4.37
C TYR A 60 -10.68 6.90 4.58
N GLY A 61 -11.65 7.80 4.41
CA GLY A 61 -13.09 7.50 4.46
C GLY A 61 -13.57 6.66 3.28
N TYR A 62 -14.73 6.03 3.41
CA TYR A 62 -15.28 5.14 2.37
C TYR A 62 -15.69 5.87 1.09
N ASP A 63 -15.88 7.18 1.11
CA ASP A 63 -16.24 8.03 -0.02
C ASP A 63 -15.05 8.83 -0.58
N ASP A 64 -13.88 8.72 0.06
CA ASP A 64 -12.73 9.57 -0.24
C ASP A 64 -12.04 9.26 -1.57
N LEU A 65 -12.31 8.09 -2.16
CA LEU A 65 -11.77 7.68 -3.46
C LEU A 65 -12.72 7.95 -4.64
N GLU A 66 -13.91 8.50 -4.39
CA GLU A 66 -14.80 8.93 -5.46
C GLU A 66 -14.16 10.08 -6.26
N PRO A 67 -14.37 10.14 -7.59
CA PRO A 67 -15.18 9.25 -8.41
C PRO A 67 -14.44 8.03 -8.97
N LEU A 68 -13.19 7.79 -8.58
CA LEU A 68 -12.32 6.75 -9.18
C LEU A 68 -12.55 5.36 -8.56
N TYR A 69 -13.02 5.28 -7.33
CA TYR A 69 -13.41 4.03 -6.71
C TYR A 69 -14.67 4.24 -5.88
N ASP A 70 -15.76 3.54 -6.22
CA ASP A 70 -17.04 3.79 -5.57
C ASP A 70 -17.08 3.28 -4.13
N SER A 71 -17.81 4.03 -3.30
CA SER A 71 -17.90 3.76 -1.87
C SER A 71 -18.49 2.38 -1.55
N GLN A 72 -19.44 1.91 -2.37
CA GLN A 72 -20.07 0.61 -2.19
C GLN A 72 -19.06 -0.52 -2.38
N THR A 73 -18.26 -0.47 -3.46
CA THR A 73 -17.22 -1.46 -3.70
C THR A 73 -16.17 -1.40 -2.59
N LEU A 74 -15.66 -0.22 -2.22
CA LEU A 74 -14.66 -0.09 -1.15
C LEU A 74 -15.17 -0.67 0.18
N HIS A 75 -16.44 -0.43 0.53
CA HIS A 75 -17.05 -0.97 1.74
C HIS A 75 -17.12 -2.50 1.73
N LEU A 76 -17.62 -3.10 0.65
CA LEU A 76 -17.70 -4.56 0.52
C LEU A 76 -16.30 -5.19 0.49
N HIS A 77 -15.38 -4.57 -0.24
CA HIS A 77 -14.02 -5.06 -0.40
C HIS A 77 -13.27 -5.07 0.95
N HIS A 78 -13.43 -4.03 1.76
CA HIS A 78 -12.83 -3.96 3.10
C HIS A 78 -13.56 -4.84 4.12
N GLU A 79 -14.86 -4.61 4.36
CA GLU A 79 -15.59 -5.21 5.49
C GLU A 79 -16.04 -6.65 5.24
N LYS A 80 -16.00 -7.14 3.99
CA LYS A 80 -16.39 -8.51 3.64
C LYS A 80 -15.22 -9.32 3.12
N HIS A 81 -14.62 -8.92 2.01
CA HIS A 81 -13.55 -9.71 1.38
C HIS A 81 -12.29 -9.74 2.26
N HIS A 82 -11.76 -8.57 2.63
CA HIS A 82 -10.58 -8.50 3.48
C HIS A 82 -10.81 -9.10 4.88
N ALA A 83 -11.94 -8.80 5.51
CA ALA A 83 -12.34 -9.40 6.78
C ALA A 83 -12.39 -10.95 6.72
N GLY A 84 -12.81 -11.51 5.58
CA GLY A 84 -12.82 -12.95 5.33
C GLY A 84 -11.42 -13.55 5.37
N TYR A 85 -10.44 -12.94 4.70
CA TYR A 85 -9.06 -13.42 4.70
C TYR A 85 -8.45 -13.39 6.11
N VAL A 86 -8.66 -12.31 6.86
CA VAL A 86 -8.18 -12.17 8.25
C VAL A 86 -8.71 -13.30 9.12
N LYS A 87 -10.04 -13.51 9.12
CA LYS A 87 -10.69 -14.56 9.92
C LYS A 87 -10.16 -15.96 9.57
N ASN A 88 -10.07 -16.25 8.27
CA ASN A 88 -9.68 -17.57 7.78
C ASN A 88 -8.18 -17.85 8.01
N LEU A 89 -7.33 -16.83 7.93
CA LEU A 89 -5.90 -16.94 8.24
C LEU A 89 -5.68 -17.31 9.71
N ASN A 90 -6.29 -16.56 10.64
CA ASN A 90 -6.20 -16.87 12.07
C ASN A 90 -6.70 -18.29 12.37
N THR A 91 -7.85 -18.67 11.79
CA THR A 91 -8.40 -20.04 11.93
C THR A 91 -7.42 -21.12 11.43
N ALA A 92 -6.76 -20.89 10.30
CA ALA A 92 -5.80 -21.85 9.74
C ALA A 92 -4.54 -21.99 10.63
N LEU A 93 -4.06 -20.88 11.21
CA LEU A 93 -2.91 -20.87 12.11
C LEU A 93 -3.20 -21.56 13.45
N GLU A 94 -4.39 -21.35 14.01
CA GLU A 94 -4.87 -22.07 15.20
C GLU A 94 -4.93 -23.58 14.96
N LYS A 95 -5.49 -24.01 13.81
CA LYS A 95 -5.53 -25.42 13.43
C LYS A 95 -4.14 -26.02 13.23
N LEU A 96 -3.20 -25.28 12.64
CA LEU A 96 -1.80 -25.72 12.54
C LEU A 96 -1.13 -25.83 13.91
N ALA A 97 -1.43 -24.93 14.84
CA ALA A 97 -0.93 -25.02 16.21
C ALA A 97 -1.46 -26.25 16.94
N ALA A 98 -2.76 -26.54 16.80
CA ALA A 98 -3.38 -27.75 17.34
C ALA A 98 -2.77 -29.03 16.73
N ALA A 99 -2.58 -29.07 15.41
CA ALA A 99 -1.92 -30.16 14.69
C ALA A 99 -0.50 -30.43 15.24
N ARG A 100 0.32 -29.38 15.42
CA ARG A 100 1.65 -29.50 16.03
C ARG A 100 1.61 -30.07 17.44
N LYS A 101 0.65 -29.63 18.27
CA LYS A 101 0.49 -30.12 19.64
C LYS A 101 0.06 -31.60 19.68
N ALA A 102 -0.77 -32.02 18.73
CA ALA A 102 -1.27 -33.39 18.64
C ALA A 102 -0.29 -34.35 17.94
N GLY A 103 0.68 -33.85 17.17
CA GLY A 103 1.52 -34.66 16.29
C GLY A 103 0.77 -35.23 15.08
N ASP A 104 -0.41 -34.70 14.75
CA ASP A 104 -1.22 -35.12 13.60
C ASP A 104 -1.10 -34.11 12.46
N PHE A 105 -0.44 -34.53 11.39
CA PHE A 105 -0.20 -33.71 10.20
C PHE A 105 -1.04 -34.13 8.99
N SER A 106 -2.07 -34.96 9.18
CA SER A 106 -2.95 -35.44 8.11
C SER A 106 -3.58 -34.31 7.28
N ALA A 107 -3.91 -33.19 7.93
CA ALA A 107 -4.50 -32.01 7.30
C ALA A 107 -3.47 -30.97 6.79
N VAL A 108 -2.15 -31.22 6.92
CA VAL A 108 -1.12 -30.19 6.69
C VAL A 108 -1.17 -29.61 5.28
N LYS A 109 -1.46 -30.43 4.26
CA LYS A 109 -1.58 -29.96 2.87
C LYS A 109 -2.67 -28.89 2.72
N ALA A 110 -3.86 -29.16 3.25
CA ALA A 110 -4.99 -28.24 3.17
C ALA A 110 -4.76 -26.98 4.01
N LEU A 111 -4.17 -27.13 5.20
CA LEU A 111 -3.86 -26.01 6.08
C LEU A 111 -2.77 -25.10 5.50
N SER A 112 -1.72 -25.65 4.89
CA SER A 112 -0.69 -24.86 4.21
C SER A 112 -1.27 -24.05 3.05
N GLN A 113 -2.18 -24.64 2.27
CA GLN A 113 -2.88 -23.91 1.20
C GLN A 113 -3.77 -22.78 1.78
N ALA A 114 -4.48 -23.05 2.88
CA ALA A 114 -5.31 -22.04 3.54
C ALA A 114 -4.48 -20.88 4.09
N VAL A 115 -3.30 -21.16 4.68
CA VAL A 115 -2.38 -20.12 5.16
C VAL A 115 -1.84 -19.31 3.98
N ALA A 116 -1.41 -19.93 2.89
CA ALA A 116 -0.89 -19.20 1.75
C ALA A 116 -1.96 -18.31 1.10
N PHE A 117 -3.16 -18.85 0.85
CA PHE A 117 -4.24 -18.09 0.21
C PHE A 117 -4.73 -16.92 1.08
N ASN A 118 -5.08 -17.18 2.35
CA ASN A 118 -5.62 -16.13 3.23
C ASN A 118 -4.53 -15.20 3.75
N GLY A 119 -3.30 -15.72 3.96
CA GLY A 119 -2.12 -14.94 4.35
C GLY A 119 -1.78 -13.91 3.30
N SER A 120 -1.57 -14.35 2.06
CA SER A 120 -1.28 -13.42 0.97
C SER A 120 -2.47 -12.51 0.66
N GLY A 121 -3.72 -13.02 0.73
CA GLY A 121 -4.92 -12.20 0.58
C GLY A 121 -4.95 -11.05 1.58
N HIS A 122 -4.75 -11.36 2.87
CA HIS A 122 -4.70 -10.34 3.91
C HIS A 122 -3.57 -9.31 3.70
N ILE A 123 -2.34 -9.76 3.45
CA ILE A 123 -1.19 -8.85 3.26
C ILE A 123 -1.39 -7.96 2.03
N LEU A 124 -1.78 -8.53 0.88
CA LEU A 124 -2.00 -7.76 -0.34
C LEU A 124 -3.12 -6.72 -0.18
N HIS A 125 -4.21 -7.03 0.54
CA HIS A 125 -5.25 -6.04 0.80
C HIS A 125 -4.77 -4.93 1.76
N CYS A 126 -4.03 -5.26 2.82
CA CYS A 126 -3.42 -4.25 3.69
C CYS A 126 -2.57 -3.26 2.89
N MET A 127 -1.80 -3.77 1.93
CA MET A 127 -1.00 -2.95 1.00
C MET A 127 -1.85 -2.20 -0.01
N PHE A 128 -2.92 -2.79 -0.52
CA PHE A 128 -3.81 -2.18 -1.51
C PHE A 128 -4.47 -0.90 -0.98
N TRP A 129 -4.96 -0.91 0.26
CA TRP A 129 -5.52 0.29 0.90
C TRP A 129 -4.52 1.43 1.01
N LYS A 130 -3.24 1.10 1.20
CA LYS A 130 -2.15 2.08 1.28
C LYS A 130 -1.58 2.45 -0.09
N SER A 131 -1.81 1.62 -1.10
CA SER A 131 -1.41 1.85 -2.50
C SER A 131 -2.28 2.89 -3.20
N MET A 132 -3.36 3.35 -2.57
CA MET A 132 -4.23 4.41 -3.07
C MET A 132 -4.10 5.69 -2.23
N ASP A 133 -4.03 6.85 -2.89
CA ASP A 133 -4.02 8.18 -2.27
C ASP A 133 -5.35 8.91 -2.55
N ALA A 134 -6.15 9.09 -1.50
CA ALA A 134 -7.40 9.83 -1.56
C ALA A 134 -7.25 11.29 -1.98
N LYS A 135 -6.09 11.92 -1.74
CA LYS A 135 -5.83 13.29 -2.19
C LYS A 135 -5.77 13.35 -3.72
N CYS A 136 -5.17 12.35 -4.34
CA CYS A 136 -5.10 12.23 -5.80
C CYS A 136 -6.49 12.04 -6.41
N ALA A 137 -7.31 11.17 -5.83
CA ALA A 137 -8.68 10.93 -6.27
C ALA A 137 -9.53 12.22 -6.24
N LYS A 138 -9.52 12.96 -5.11
CA LYS A 138 -10.30 14.18 -4.94
C LYS A 138 -9.84 15.34 -5.83
N ASN A 139 -8.53 15.54 -5.93
CA ASN A 139 -7.95 16.68 -6.64
C ASN A 139 -7.77 16.43 -8.14
N LYS A 140 -8.06 15.20 -8.62
CA LYS A 140 -7.79 14.77 -9.99
C LYS A 140 -6.33 15.02 -10.40
N SER A 141 -5.42 14.80 -9.47
CA SER A 141 -3.98 15.02 -9.63
C SER A 141 -3.24 13.71 -9.46
N ILE A 142 -2.27 13.43 -10.32
CA ILE A 142 -1.41 12.25 -10.19
C ILE A 142 -0.26 12.59 -9.26
N ALA A 143 -0.02 11.77 -8.23
CA ALA A 143 1.12 11.95 -7.35
C ALA A 143 2.44 11.85 -8.13
N ALA A 144 3.38 12.76 -7.83
CA ALA A 144 4.74 12.66 -8.34
C ALA A 144 5.43 11.42 -7.76
N VAL A 145 6.26 10.76 -8.58
CA VAL A 145 7.11 9.67 -8.11
C VAL A 145 8.30 10.29 -7.37
N PRO A 146 8.58 9.90 -6.10
CA PRO A 146 9.74 10.43 -5.38
C PRO A 146 11.05 10.10 -6.09
N ASP A 147 12.02 11.02 -6.05
CA ASP A 147 13.28 10.94 -6.82
C ASP A 147 14.04 9.63 -6.64
N GLU A 148 14.10 9.09 -5.41
CA GLU A 148 14.79 7.82 -5.13
C GLU A 148 14.11 6.64 -5.83
N LEU A 149 12.78 6.58 -5.79
CA LEU A 149 12.01 5.56 -6.49
C LEU A 149 12.11 5.75 -8.01
N ALA A 150 12.06 6.99 -8.48
CA ALA A 150 12.19 7.33 -9.90
C ALA A 150 13.56 6.88 -10.46
N LYS A 151 14.65 7.09 -9.71
CA LYS A 151 15.98 6.58 -10.09
C LYS A 151 15.96 5.06 -10.27
N LEU A 152 15.39 4.33 -9.32
CA LEU A 152 15.34 2.87 -9.39
C LEU A 152 14.43 2.37 -10.53
N MET A 153 13.34 3.09 -10.82
CA MET A 153 12.50 2.82 -12.00
C MET A 153 13.28 3.03 -13.30
N ASN A 154 14.04 4.11 -13.43
CA ASN A 154 14.90 4.34 -14.59
C ASN A 154 15.95 3.23 -14.74
N ASP A 155 16.57 2.81 -13.63
CA ASP A 155 17.60 1.76 -13.64
C ASP A 155 17.04 0.37 -13.98
N SER A 156 15.75 0.11 -13.74
CA SER A 156 15.13 -1.21 -13.92
C SER A 156 14.33 -1.30 -15.23
N PHE A 157 13.70 -0.21 -15.67
CA PHE A 157 12.78 -0.16 -16.81
C PHE A 157 13.18 0.85 -17.90
N GLY A 158 14.30 1.56 -17.72
CA GLY A 158 14.79 2.59 -18.64
C GLY A 158 14.12 3.96 -18.46
N SER A 159 12.87 4.02 -18.01
CA SER A 159 12.19 5.25 -17.61
C SER A 159 11.09 5.02 -16.58
N VAL A 160 10.68 6.07 -15.87
CA VAL A 160 9.50 6.05 -14.99
C VAL A 160 8.23 5.74 -15.79
N GLU A 161 8.12 6.29 -17.00
CA GLU A 161 6.99 6.10 -17.89
C GLU A 161 6.89 4.64 -18.35
N SER A 162 8.02 4.03 -18.72
CA SER A 162 8.11 2.61 -19.07
C SER A 162 7.69 1.71 -17.90
N CYS A 163 8.14 2.01 -16.68
CA CYS A 163 7.74 1.26 -15.49
C CYS A 163 6.22 1.32 -15.27
N LYS A 164 5.62 2.52 -15.33
CA LYS A 164 4.18 2.70 -15.18
C LYS A 164 3.38 2.01 -16.28
N ALA A 165 3.86 2.08 -17.53
CA ALA A 165 3.23 1.45 -18.68
C ALA A 165 3.26 -0.08 -18.56
N GLU A 166 4.40 -0.66 -18.19
CA GLU A 166 4.55 -2.10 -17.98
C GLU A 166 3.67 -2.58 -16.82
N PHE A 167 3.67 -1.87 -15.69
CA PHE A 167 2.79 -2.17 -14.56
C PHE A 167 1.32 -2.16 -14.99
N ALA A 168 0.85 -1.11 -15.66
CA ALA A 168 -0.53 -1.01 -16.10
C ALA A 168 -0.91 -2.11 -17.11
N ALA A 169 -0.03 -2.43 -18.07
CA ALA A 169 -0.26 -3.49 -19.04
C ALA A 169 -0.36 -4.87 -18.36
N ALA A 170 0.63 -5.23 -17.53
CA ALA A 170 0.64 -6.48 -16.79
C ALA A 170 -0.59 -6.62 -15.88
N THR A 171 -1.00 -5.53 -15.22
CA THR A 171 -2.18 -5.53 -14.34
C THR A 171 -3.48 -5.81 -15.10
N LYS A 172 -3.63 -5.26 -16.32
CA LYS A 172 -4.82 -5.52 -17.15
C LYS A 172 -4.87 -6.98 -17.62
N ASP A 173 -3.72 -7.53 -17.96
CA ASP A 173 -3.57 -8.84 -18.60
C ASP A 173 -3.49 -10.01 -17.60
N VAL A 174 -3.68 -9.78 -16.30
CA VAL A 174 -3.74 -10.89 -15.32
C VAL A 174 -4.81 -11.90 -15.71
N GLU A 175 -4.43 -13.18 -15.82
CA GLU A 175 -5.38 -14.23 -16.16
C GLU A 175 -6.25 -14.61 -14.96
N GLY A 176 -7.58 -14.48 -15.11
CA GLY A 176 -8.52 -14.75 -14.03
C GLY A 176 -8.45 -13.71 -12.90
N SER A 177 -8.33 -14.20 -11.67
CA SER A 177 -8.29 -13.38 -10.45
C SER A 177 -6.86 -13.16 -10.00
N GLY A 178 -6.48 -11.91 -9.68
CA GLY A 178 -5.12 -11.63 -9.26
C GLY A 178 -4.81 -10.14 -9.10
N TRP A 179 -3.54 -9.79 -9.23
CA TRP A 179 -2.98 -8.50 -8.87
C TRP A 179 -1.88 -8.06 -9.84
N GLY A 180 -1.85 -6.76 -10.11
CA GLY A 180 -0.63 -6.10 -10.57
C GLY A 180 0.27 -5.78 -9.37
N VAL A 181 1.55 -6.15 -9.44
CA VAL A 181 2.49 -5.92 -8.34
C VAL A 181 3.77 -5.28 -8.87
N LEU A 182 4.07 -4.06 -8.42
CA LEU A 182 5.42 -3.50 -8.51
C LEU A 182 6.17 -3.93 -7.24
N ALA A 183 7.28 -4.65 -7.39
CA ALA A 183 8.05 -5.18 -6.27
C ALA A 183 9.53 -4.81 -6.37
N TYR A 184 10.19 -4.75 -5.22
CA TYR A 184 11.64 -4.75 -5.10
C TYR A 184 12.14 -6.19 -4.96
N GLU A 185 13.11 -6.57 -5.78
CA GLU A 185 13.83 -7.84 -5.72
C GLU A 185 15.23 -7.59 -5.15
N PRO A 186 15.51 -8.05 -3.92
CA PRO A 186 16.73 -7.69 -3.21
C PRO A 186 18.00 -8.38 -3.73
N THR A 187 17.90 -9.51 -4.46
CA THR A 187 19.08 -10.25 -4.95
C THR A 187 19.82 -9.49 -6.05
N ALA A 188 19.07 -8.92 -6.99
CA ALA A 188 19.58 -8.10 -8.09
C ALA A 188 19.50 -6.59 -7.79
N GLU A 189 18.88 -6.22 -6.67
CA GLU A 189 18.59 -4.83 -6.28
C GLU A 189 17.81 -4.06 -7.36
N LYS A 190 16.83 -4.73 -7.99
CA LYS A 190 16.02 -4.21 -9.09
C LYS A 190 14.55 -4.18 -8.74
N LEU A 191 13.79 -3.39 -9.51
CA LEU A 191 12.34 -3.47 -9.51
C LEU A 191 11.86 -4.51 -10.52
N LEU A 192 10.77 -5.19 -10.18
CA LEU A 192 10.05 -6.12 -11.02
C LEU A 192 8.57 -5.74 -11.09
N VAL A 193 7.95 -6.00 -12.25
CA VAL A 193 6.50 -6.07 -12.38
C VAL A 193 6.09 -7.54 -12.39
N LEU A 194 5.12 -7.92 -11.55
CA LEU A 194 4.61 -9.29 -11.44
C LEU A 194 3.08 -9.30 -11.63
N GLN A 195 2.58 -10.38 -12.23
CA GLN A 195 1.16 -10.70 -12.37
C GLN A 195 0.79 -11.76 -11.34
N CYS A 196 0.52 -11.35 -10.11
CA CYS A 196 0.22 -12.32 -9.06
C CYS A 196 -1.17 -12.92 -9.28
N GLU A 197 -1.26 -14.22 -9.51
CA GLU A 197 -2.53 -14.93 -9.59
C GLU A 197 -3.05 -15.33 -8.21
N LYS A 198 -4.38 -15.35 -8.09
CA LYS A 198 -5.09 -15.50 -6.82
C LYS A 198 -4.58 -14.47 -5.80
N HIS A 199 -3.87 -14.91 -4.77
CA HIS A 199 -3.10 -14.03 -3.90
C HIS A 199 -1.64 -14.49 -3.73
N GLN A 200 -1.33 -15.75 -4.06
CA GLN A 200 -0.09 -16.42 -3.64
C GLN A 200 0.66 -17.11 -4.80
N ASN A 201 0.15 -17.00 -6.04
CA ASN A 201 0.77 -17.60 -7.22
C ASN A 201 1.54 -16.54 -8.03
N LEU A 202 2.44 -17.01 -8.91
CA LEU A 202 3.25 -16.17 -9.81
C LEU A 202 3.99 -15.03 -9.09
N THR A 203 4.69 -15.40 -8.01
CA THR A 203 5.57 -14.50 -7.24
C THR A 203 6.97 -15.08 -7.14
N VAL A 204 7.93 -14.27 -6.70
CA VAL A 204 9.32 -14.66 -6.45
C VAL A 204 9.57 -14.59 -4.95
N TRP A 205 10.08 -15.66 -4.33
CA TRP A 205 10.35 -15.64 -2.89
C TRP A 205 11.43 -14.62 -2.55
N GLY A 206 11.17 -13.77 -1.56
CA GLY A 206 12.07 -12.72 -1.12
C GLY A 206 11.78 -11.33 -1.70
N VAL A 207 10.92 -11.21 -2.72
CA VAL A 207 10.49 -9.89 -3.19
C VAL A 207 9.64 -9.18 -2.16
N THR A 208 9.76 -7.85 -2.12
CA THR A 208 8.89 -6.99 -1.31
C THR A 208 7.99 -6.18 -2.23
N PRO A 209 6.66 -6.40 -2.22
CA PRO A 209 5.73 -5.55 -2.95
C PRO A 209 5.87 -4.10 -2.48
N LEU A 210 5.77 -3.15 -3.41
CA LEU A 210 5.86 -1.71 -3.15
C LEU A 210 4.52 -1.01 -3.46
N LEU A 211 3.89 -1.41 -4.55
CA LEU A 211 2.58 -0.93 -4.99
C LEU A 211 1.81 -2.12 -5.56
N VAL A 212 0.56 -2.29 -5.15
CA VAL A 212 -0.29 -3.40 -5.61
C VAL A 212 -1.64 -2.89 -6.10
N CYS A 213 -2.15 -3.47 -7.18
CA CYS A 213 -3.48 -3.20 -7.72
C CYS A 213 -4.29 -4.49 -7.76
N ASP A 214 -5.43 -4.54 -7.06
CA ASP A 214 -6.35 -5.68 -7.12
C ASP A 214 -7.11 -5.68 -8.45
N VAL A 215 -7.08 -6.80 -9.18
CA VAL A 215 -7.89 -7.04 -10.38
C VAL A 215 -8.76 -8.29 -10.28
N TRP A 216 -9.02 -8.76 -9.06
CA TRP A 216 -10.20 -9.58 -8.78
C TRP A 216 -11.47 -8.80 -9.16
N GLU A 217 -12.47 -9.48 -9.71
CA GLU A 217 -13.69 -8.82 -10.17
C GLU A 217 -14.41 -8.09 -9.02
N HIS A 218 -14.36 -8.61 -7.78
CA HIS A 218 -14.92 -7.92 -6.61
C HIS A 218 -14.34 -6.53 -6.39
N ALA A 219 -13.15 -6.23 -6.92
CA ALA A 219 -12.47 -4.96 -6.72
C ALA A 219 -13.06 -3.85 -7.59
N TYR A 220 -13.75 -4.16 -8.69
CA TYR A 220 -14.17 -3.13 -9.66
C TYR A 220 -15.52 -3.37 -10.33
N TYR A 221 -16.08 -4.58 -10.29
CA TYR A 221 -17.17 -4.96 -11.19
C TYR A 221 -18.46 -4.17 -10.98
N LEU A 222 -18.75 -3.71 -9.75
CA LEU A 222 -19.95 -2.90 -9.50
C LEU A 222 -19.94 -1.59 -10.30
N LYS A 223 -18.80 -0.93 -10.43
CA LYS A 223 -18.65 0.36 -11.13
C LYS A 223 -18.18 0.21 -12.59
N TYR A 224 -17.18 -0.62 -12.83
CA TYR A 224 -16.53 -0.75 -14.14
C TYR A 224 -17.06 -1.91 -14.98
N GLN A 225 -17.80 -2.85 -14.37
CA GLN A 225 -18.27 -4.09 -15.00
C GLN A 225 -17.09 -4.83 -15.66
N ASN A 226 -17.21 -5.27 -16.90
CA ASN A 226 -16.15 -5.97 -17.63
C ASN A 226 -14.96 -5.08 -18.05
N ARG A 227 -14.99 -3.77 -17.76
CA ARG A 227 -13.96 -2.80 -18.18
C ARG A 227 -12.83 -2.74 -17.16
N ARG A 228 -12.13 -3.87 -16.97
CA ARG A 228 -10.89 -3.91 -16.17
C ARG A 228 -9.87 -2.83 -16.59
N PRO A 229 -9.65 -2.55 -17.91
CA PRO A 229 -8.74 -1.49 -18.30
C PRO A 229 -9.08 -0.13 -17.67
N ASP A 230 -10.36 0.24 -17.66
CA ASP A 230 -10.82 1.50 -17.07
C ASP A 230 -10.58 1.56 -15.55
N TRP A 231 -10.72 0.42 -14.86
CA TRP A 231 -10.37 0.31 -13.44
C TRP A 231 -8.87 0.51 -13.20
N VAL A 232 -8.02 -0.14 -13.99
CA VAL A 232 -6.55 0.01 -13.84
C VAL A 232 -6.13 1.45 -14.13
N GLU A 233 -6.70 2.11 -15.14
CA GLU A 233 -6.43 3.53 -15.39
C GLU A 233 -6.90 4.45 -14.25
N ALA A 234 -8.03 4.11 -13.61
CA ALA A 234 -8.51 4.83 -12.44
C ALA A 234 -7.59 4.63 -11.22
N PHE A 235 -7.13 3.39 -10.98
CA PHE A 235 -6.13 3.08 -9.97
C PHE A 235 -4.83 3.87 -10.19
N MET A 236 -4.31 3.90 -11.42
CA MET A 236 -3.07 4.62 -11.74
C MET A 236 -3.14 6.12 -11.47
N GLN A 237 -4.34 6.72 -11.53
CA GLN A 237 -4.55 8.12 -11.16
C GLN A 237 -4.45 8.37 -9.65
N MET A 238 -4.70 7.34 -8.83
CA MET A 238 -4.63 7.40 -7.37
C MET A 238 -3.46 6.60 -6.78
N ALA A 239 -2.52 6.12 -7.60
CA ALA A 239 -1.37 5.35 -7.14
C ALA A 239 -0.53 6.14 -6.12
N ASN A 240 -0.33 5.55 -4.93
CA ASN A 240 0.40 6.16 -3.83
C ASN A 240 1.90 5.85 -3.89
N TRP A 241 2.63 6.65 -4.65
CA TRP A 241 4.10 6.52 -4.78
C TRP A 241 4.86 6.86 -3.49
N SER A 242 4.26 7.63 -2.58
CA SER A 242 4.86 7.87 -1.27
C SER A 242 4.92 6.57 -0.47
N PHE A 243 3.81 5.83 -0.39
CA PHE A 243 3.76 4.51 0.26
C PHE A 243 4.76 3.53 -0.38
N ALA A 244 4.86 3.49 -1.71
CA ALA A 244 5.84 2.66 -2.41
C ALA A 244 7.29 2.96 -1.99
N LEU A 245 7.64 4.24 -1.79
CA LEU A 245 8.94 4.63 -1.25
C LEU A 245 9.14 4.16 0.19
N GLN A 246 8.11 4.20 1.05
CA GLN A 246 8.20 3.69 2.43
C GLN A 246 8.51 2.18 2.45
N MET A 247 7.80 1.41 1.61
CA MET A 247 8.06 -0.01 1.44
C MET A 247 9.47 -0.28 0.92
N LEU A 248 9.95 0.51 -0.04
CA LEU A 248 11.31 0.38 -0.58
C LEU A 248 12.38 0.64 0.48
N ALA A 249 12.18 1.68 1.31
CA ALA A 249 13.09 2.01 2.39
C ALA A 249 13.17 0.90 3.45
N ILE A 250 12.05 0.20 3.72
CA ILE A 250 12.03 -0.98 4.61
C ILE A 250 12.73 -2.17 3.95
N ALA A 251 12.49 -2.41 2.65
CA ALA A 251 13.03 -3.57 1.93
C ALA A 251 14.55 -3.53 1.73
N ARG A 252 15.17 -2.36 1.85
CA ARG A 252 16.61 -2.13 1.67
C ARG A 252 17.42 -2.13 2.97
N ARG A 253 16.78 -2.35 4.12
CA ARG A 253 17.48 -2.48 5.42
C ARG A 253 18.15 -3.85 5.54
#